data_AF-A0A0M3I0G7-F1
#
_entry.id   AF-A0A0M3I0G7-F1
#
_cell.length_a   1.000
_cell.length_b   1.000
_cell.length_c   1.000
_cell.angle_alpha   90.00
_cell.angle_beta   90.00
_cell.angle_gamma   90.00
#
_symmetry.space_group_name_H-M   'P 1'
#
loop_
_entity.id
_entity.type
_entity.pdbx_description
1 polymer ?
#
loop_
_entity_poly.entity_id
_entity_poly.type
_entity_poly.pdbx_seq_one_letter_code
_entity_poly.pdbx_strand_id
1 'polypeptide(L)'
;MIDNEGPMNCLFAETLLYRWLTSLIMKPVSEEEQRRLAAVREKTRMKAMNVAFDRLRGKLRVDRGRKVPKVKTLRLAIEYINDLRRALNRSMHGERYDVRKADLSALMQEQQKINATTRNICCHAHHGATVNPLVV
;
A
#
# COMPACT_ATOMS: atom_id res chain seq x y z
N MET A 1 -14.45 68.79 -11.00
CA MET A 1 -15.27 67.55 -10.95
C MET A 1 -15.37 67.05 -12.38
N ILE A 2 -14.26 66.51 -12.90
CA ILE A 2 -14.05 65.08 -13.18
C ILE A 2 -15.25 64.49 -13.93
N ASP A 3 -15.14 64.55 -15.26
CA ASP A 3 -15.85 63.70 -16.20
C ASP A 3 -15.44 62.25 -15.92
N ASN A 4 -16.39 61.40 -15.56
CA ASN A 4 -16.13 60.01 -15.22
C ASN A 4 -17.25 59.11 -15.72
N GLU A 5 -17.32 58.92 -17.04
CA GLU A 5 -17.97 57.77 -17.66
C GLU A 5 -17.10 57.36 -18.85
N GLY A 6 -15.95 56.76 -18.56
CA GLY A 6 -15.05 56.19 -19.56
C GLY A 6 -15.69 54.97 -20.23
N PRO A 7 -15.45 54.74 -21.54
CA PRO A 7 -16.03 53.62 -22.26
C PRO A 7 -15.32 52.32 -21.86
N MET A 8 -15.87 51.60 -20.88
CA MET A 8 -15.53 50.21 -20.58
C MET A 8 -16.04 49.28 -21.71
N ASN A 9 -15.49 49.37 -22.92
CA ASN A 9 -15.86 48.48 -24.03
C ASN A 9 -14.74 48.14 -25.02
N CYS A 10 -13.50 48.59 -24.81
CA CYS A 10 -12.37 48.29 -25.70
C CYS A 10 -11.79 46.87 -25.51
N LEU A 11 -11.88 46.31 -24.29
CA LEU A 11 -11.33 44.97 -23.97
C LEU A 11 -12.17 43.79 -24.51
N PHE A 12 -13.42 44.02 -24.90
CA PHE A 12 -14.27 42.98 -25.49
C PHE A 12 -14.10 42.88 -27.03
N ALA A 13 -13.64 43.94 -27.69
CA ALA A 13 -13.39 43.95 -29.13
C ALA A 13 -12.07 43.24 -29.50
N GLU A 14 -11.02 43.36 -28.68
CA GLU A 14 -9.74 42.68 -28.91
C GLU A 14 -9.87 41.16 -28.86
N THR A 15 -10.72 40.61 -27.99
CA THR A 15 -10.92 39.16 -27.88
C THR A 15 -11.68 38.56 -29.08
N LEU A 16 -12.65 39.28 -29.64
CA LEU A 16 -13.35 38.86 -30.86
C LEU A 16 -12.46 39.01 -32.09
N LEU A 17 -11.65 40.07 -32.17
CA LEU A 17 -10.68 40.26 -33.25
C LEU A 17 -9.60 39.16 -33.21
N TYR A 18 -9.04 38.85 -32.03
CA TYR A 18 -8.06 37.76 -31.90
C TYR A 18 -8.66 36.41 -32.29
N ARG A 19 -9.93 36.16 -31.96
CA ARG A 19 -10.64 34.93 -32.34
C ARG A 19 -10.95 34.83 -33.84
N TRP A 20 -11.25 35.96 -34.48
CA TRP A 20 -11.44 36.03 -35.94
C TRP A 20 -10.10 35.94 -36.70
N LEU A 21 -9.06 36.62 -36.22
CA LEU A 21 -7.71 36.57 -36.79
C LEU A 21 -7.09 35.17 -36.63
N THR A 22 -7.25 34.53 -35.48
CA THR A 22 -6.85 33.11 -35.30
C THR A 22 -7.67 32.18 -36.19
N SER A 23 -8.96 32.44 -36.41
CA SER A 23 -9.77 31.68 -37.37
C SER A 23 -9.36 31.86 -38.83
N LEU A 24 -8.76 32.99 -39.22
CA LEU A 24 -8.21 33.22 -40.56
C LEU A 24 -6.81 32.59 -40.74
N ILE A 25 -6.01 32.54 -39.68
CA ILE A 25 -4.62 32.06 -39.73
C ILE A 25 -4.55 30.54 -39.49
N MET A 26 -5.45 29.98 -38.66
CA MET A 26 -5.52 28.54 -38.41
C MET A 26 -6.33 27.86 -39.51
N LYS A 27 -5.65 27.18 -40.43
CA LYS A 27 -6.32 26.27 -41.36
C LYS A 27 -7.08 25.21 -40.55
N PRO A 28 -8.33 24.88 -40.92
CA PRO A 28 -9.05 23.80 -40.28
C PRO A 28 -8.21 22.53 -40.42
N VAL A 29 -7.87 21.93 -39.28
CA VAL A 29 -7.16 20.67 -39.21
C VAL A 29 -8.01 19.64 -39.94
N SER A 30 -7.44 18.92 -40.91
CA SER A 30 -8.18 17.85 -41.59
C SER A 30 -8.65 16.81 -40.58
N GLU A 31 -9.75 16.11 -40.85
CA GLU A 31 -10.23 15.07 -39.93
C GLU A 31 -9.13 14.06 -39.58
N GLU A 32 -8.27 13.72 -40.54
CA GLU A 32 -7.16 12.81 -40.35
C GLU A 32 -6.11 13.38 -39.37
N GLU A 33 -5.73 14.64 -39.52
CA GLU A 33 -4.80 15.28 -38.59
C GLU A 33 -5.43 15.46 -37.20
N GLN A 34 -6.75 15.70 -37.12
CA GLN A 34 -7.47 15.75 -35.84
C GLN A 34 -7.44 14.39 -35.14
N ARG A 35 -7.70 13.29 -35.87
CA ARG A 35 -7.59 11.92 -35.35
C ARG A 35 -6.18 11.62 -34.87
N ARG A 36 -5.16 11.99 -35.65
CA ARG A 36 -3.75 11.80 -35.29
C ARG A 36 -3.39 12.55 -34.03
N LEU A 37 -3.76 13.83 -33.92
CA LEU A 37 -3.52 14.65 -32.74
C LEU A 37 -4.24 14.08 -31.50
N ALA A 38 -5.47 13.61 -31.64
CA ALA A 38 -6.20 12.95 -30.57
C ALA A 38 -5.49 11.66 -30.10
N ALA A 39 -5.02 10.83 -31.03
CA ALA A 39 -4.27 9.61 -30.71
C ALA A 39 -2.95 9.90 -29.98
N VAL A 40 -2.22 10.96 -30.39
CA VAL A 40 -0.99 11.40 -29.70
C VAL A 40 -1.29 11.86 -28.27
N ARG A 41 -2.36 12.62 -28.08
CA ARG A 41 -2.80 13.06 -26.74
C ARG A 41 -3.13 11.87 -25.85
N GLU A 42 -3.90 10.90 -26.35
CA GLU A 42 -4.25 9.71 -25.58
C GLU A 42 -3.02 8.85 -25.26
N LYS A 43 -2.09 8.69 -26.22
CA LYS A 43 -0.81 8.00 -25.97
C LYS A 43 -0.02 8.67 -24.85
N THR A 44 0.03 10.00 -24.81
CA THR A 44 0.71 10.76 -23.75
C THR A 44 0.01 10.60 -22.40
N ARG A 45 -1.33 10.68 -22.37
CA ARG A 45 -2.13 10.43 -21.17
C ARG A 45 -1.88 9.02 -20.61
N MET A 46 -1.87 8.02 -21.48
CA MET A 46 -1.62 6.61 -21.13
C MET A 46 -0.21 6.40 -20.59
N LYS A 47 0.81 7.05 -21.17
CA LYS A 47 2.19 7.03 -20.65
C LYS A 47 2.25 7.59 -19.22
N ALA A 48 1.63 8.73 -18.96
CA ALA A 48 1.59 9.33 -17.63
C ALA A 48 0.94 8.39 -16.60
N MET A 49 -0.19 7.75 -16.95
CA MET A 49 -0.82 6.75 -16.09
C MET A 49 0.10 5.55 -15.82
N ASN A 50 0.80 5.05 -16.85
CA ASN A 50 1.70 3.91 -16.68
C ASN A 50 2.89 4.24 -15.77
N VAL A 51 3.47 5.43 -15.88
CA VAL A 51 4.52 5.92 -14.96
C VAL A 51 4.03 5.95 -13.51
N ALA A 52 2.79 6.38 -13.27
CA ALA A 52 2.19 6.35 -11.94
C ALA A 52 2.05 4.91 -11.40
N PHE A 53 1.63 3.96 -12.25
CA PHE A 53 1.57 2.54 -11.88
C PHE A 53 2.95 1.97 -11.52
N ASP A 54 4.01 2.37 -12.24
CA ASP A 54 5.38 1.90 -11.93
C ASP A 54 5.88 2.45 -10.59
N ARG A 55 5.60 3.73 -10.30
CA ARG A 55 5.87 4.32 -8.98
C ARG A 55 5.13 3.61 -7.87
N LEU A 56 3.86 3.27 -8.08
CA LEU A 56 3.06 2.50 -7.12
C LEU A 56 3.68 1.12 -6.89
N ARG A 57 4.03 0.38 -7.95
CA ARG A 57 4.71 -0.93 -7.83
C ARG A 57 6.01 -0.84 -7.04
N GLY A 58 6.77 0.25 -7.17
CA GLY A 58 7.99 0.46 -6.38
C GLY A 58 7.76 0.64 -4.88
N LYS A 59 6.56 1.03 -4.45
CA LYS A 59 6.17 1.11 -3.03
C LYS A 59 5.65 -0.21 -2.48
N LEU A 60 5.11 -1.06 -3.35
CA LEU A 60 4.63 -2.38 -2.99
C LEU A 60 5.84 -3.33 -2.96
N ARG A 61 5.92 -4.22 -1.96
CA ARG A 61 7.01 -5.20 -1.82
C ARG A 61 6.85 -6.35 -2.85
N VAL A 62 6.79 -6.02 -4.14
CA VAL A 62 6.56 -7.00 -5.20
C VAL A 62 7.87 -7.38 -5.86
N ASP A 63 7.98 -8.65 -6.24
CA ASP A 63 9.17 -9.21 -6.88
C ASP A 63 9.58 -8.41 -8.11
N ARG A 64 10.84 -7.94 -8.11
CA ARG A 64 11.39 -7.06 -9.14
C ARG A 64 11.59 -7.74 -10.50
N GLY A 65 11.37 -9.05 -10.58
CA GLY A 65 11.62 -9.85 -11.78
C GLY A 65 10.41 -9.99 -12.73
N ARG A 66 9.17 -9.74 -12.27
CA ARG A 66 7.97 -9.92 -13.11
C ARG A 66 7.05 -8.70 -13.09
N LYS A 67 6.63 -8.25 -14.27
CA LYS A 67 5.70 -7.12 -14.40
C LYS A 67 4.35 -7.45 -13.78
N VAL A 68 3.97 -6.71 -12.75
CA VAL A 68 2.70 -6.88 -12.05
C VAL A 68 1.53 -6.30 -12.86
N PRO A 69 0.45 -7.07 -13.13
CA PRO A 69 -0.74 -6.56 -13.82
C PRO A 69 -1.39 -5.38 -13.09
N LYS A 70 -1.99 -4.43 -13.82
CA LYS A 70 -2.63 -3.22 -13.24
C LYS A 70 -3.64 -3.57 -12.13
N VAL A 71 -4.53 -4.52 -12.40
CA VAL A 71 -5.54 -4.97 -11.43
C VAL A 71 -4.89 -5.54 -10.17
N LYS A 72 -3.84 -6.36 -10.31
CA LYS A 72 -3.13 -6.91 -9.16
C LYS A 72 -2.39 -5.84 -8.38
N THR A 73 -1.80 -4.85 -9.06
CA THR A 73 -1.17 -3.68 -8.42
C THR A 73 -2.19 -2.92 -7.55
N LEU A 74 -3.41 -2.70 -8.04
CA LEU A 74 -4.46 -2.03 -7.25
C LEU A 74 -4.88 -2.84 -6.03
N ARG A 75 -5.08 -4.16 -6.19
CA ARG A 75 -5.41 -5.06 -5.06
C ARG A 75 -4.32 -5.04 -3.98
N LEU A 76 -3.06 -5.18 -4.40
CA LEU A 76 -1.91 -5.12 -3.50
C LEU A 76 -1.78 -3.76 -2.80
N ALA A 77 -2.14 -2.66 -3.47
CA ALA A 77 -2.12 -1.34 -2.85
C ALA A 77 -3.16 -1.19 -1.74
N ILE A 78 -4.38 -1.71 -1.96
CA ILE A 78 -5.44 -1.71 -0.94
C ILE A 78 -5.03 -2.57 0.26
N GLU A 79 -4.52 -3.77 0.01
CA GLU A 79 -3.99 -4.67 1.04
C GLU A 79 -2.88 -3.98 1.85
N TYR A 80 -1.90 -3.38 1.18
CA TYR A 80 -0.78 -2.72 1.82
C TYR A 80 -1.18 -1.53 2.70
N ILE A 81 -2.14 -0.70 2.24
CA ILE A 81 -2.68 0.40 3.05
C ILE A 81 -3.34 -0.16 4.33
N ASN A 82 -4.09 -1.24 4.22
CA ASN A 82 -4.74 -1.87 5.37
C ASN A 82 -3.72 -2.48 6.34
N ASP A 83 -2.67 -3.12 5.84
CA ASP A 83 -1.61 -3.68 6.67
C ASP A 83 -0.87 -2.60 7.45
N LEU A 84 -0.55 -1.48 6.80
CA LEU A 84 0.06 -0.33 7.45
C LEU A 84 -0.85 0.27 8.53
N ARG A 85 -2.15 0.42 8.24
CA ARG A 85 -3.14 0.89 9.24
C ARG A 85 -3.20 -0.04 10.46
N ARG A 86 -3.22 -1.35 10.25
CA ARG A 86 -3.21 -2.33 11.35
C ARG A 86 -1.91 -2.26 12.15
N ALA A 87 -0.76 -2.11 11.49
CA ALA A 87 0.52 -1.98 12.15
C ALA A 87 0.60 -0.72 13.03
N LEU A 88 0.11 0.41 12.51
CA LEU A 88 0.04 1.66 13.27
C LEU A 88 -0.90 1.53 14.48
N ASN A 89 -2.09 0.97 14.31
CA ASN A 89 -3.03 0.77 15.42
C ASN A 89 -2.44 -0.12 16.52
N ARG A 90 -1.77 -1.22 16.14
CA ARG A 90 -1.04 -2.07 17.10
C ARG A 90 0.03 -1.29 17.87
N SER A 91 0.81 -0.45 17.18
CA SER A 91 1.83 0.39 17.83
C SER A 91 1.22 1.44 18.76
N MET A 92 0.07 2.01 18.42
CA MET A 92 -0.63 3.03 19.21
C MET A 92 -1.30 2.45 20.46
N HIS A 93 -1.83 1.24 20.37
CA HIS A 93 -2.47 0.55 21.51
C HIS A 93 -1.47 -0.22 22.38
N GLY A 94 -0.16 -0.03 22.19
CA GLY A 94 0.88 -0.71 22.98
C GLY A 94 0.94 -2.23 22.75
N GLU A 95 0.15 -2.75 21.81
CA GLU A 95 0.19 -4.15 21.39
C GLU A 95 1.34 -4.35 20.40
N ARG A 96 2.56 -4.23 20.91
CA ARG A 96 3.66 -5.03 20.37
C ARG A 96 3.17 -6.48 20.45
N TYR A 97 2.80 -7.06 19.30
CA TYR A 97 2.88 -8.51 19.17
C TYR A 97 4.38 -8.85 19.17
N ASP A 98 4.93 -8.89 20.39
CA ASP A 98 6.32 -9.26 20.60
C ASP A 98 6.41 -10.73 20.24
N VAL A 99 7.13 -11.05 19.17
CA VAL A 99 7.41 -12.43 18.75
C VAL A 99 7.92 -13.25 19.95
N ARG A 100 8.67 -12.58 20.86
CA ARG A 100 9.13 -13.14 22.13
C ARG A 100 8.01 -13.60 23.06
N LYS A 101 6.83 -12.97 23.05
CA LYS A 101 5.71 -13.37 23.92
C LYS A 101 5.06 -14.66 23.43
N ALA A 102 4.94 -14.84 22.11
CA ALA A 102 4.48 -16.09 21.52
C ALA A 102 5.50 -17.22 21.79
N ASP A 103 6.80 -16.95 21.57
CA ASP A 103 7.88 -17.91 21.83
C ASP A 103 7.98 -18.27 23.32
N LEU A 104 7.84 -17.29 24.22
CA LEU A 104 7.83 -17.51 25.67
C LEU A 104 6.61 -18.31 26.12
N SER A 105 5.44 -18.07 25.51
CA SER A 105 4.24 -18.86 25.79
C SER A 105 4.37 -20.30 25.32
N ALA A 106 4.99 -20.54 24.16
CA ALA A 106 5.27 -21.86 23.63
C ALA A 106 6.30 -22.61 24.51
N LEU A 107 7.38 -21.92 24.94
CA LEU A 107 8.37 -22.47 25.87
C LEU A 107 7.77 -22.79 27.24
N MET A 108 6.88 -21.94 27.77
CA MET A 108 6.18 -22.21 29.03
C MET A 108 5.25 -23.42 28.92
N GLN A 109 4.54 -23.57 27.80
CA GLN A 109 3.71 -24.76 27.55
C GLN A 109 4.58 -26.02 27.45
N GLU A 110 5.75 -25.93 26.82
CA GLU A 110 6.66 -27.06 26.71
C GLU A 110 7.23 -27.48 28.07
N GLN A 111 7.63 -26.51 28.91
CA GLN A 111 8.07 -26.79 30.27
C GLN A 111 6.94 -27.41 31.12
N GLN A 112 5.69 -26.97 30.92
CA GLN A 112 4.53 -27.57 31.60
C GLN A 112 4.32 -29.04 31.19
N LYS A 113 4.46 -29.37 29.90
CA LYS A 113 4.40 -30.76 29.43
C LYS A 113 5.52 -31.59 30.04
N ILE A 114 6.76 -31.09 30.03
CA ILE A 114 7.90 -31.76 30.65
C ILE A 114 7.61 -32.03 32.13
N ASN A 115 7.15 -31.02 32.86
CA ASN A 115 6.85 -31.16 34.29
C ASN A 115 5.69 -32.14 34.57
N ALA A 116 4.68 -32.20 33.68
CA ALA A 116 3.60 -33.16 33.77
C ALA A 116 4.09 -34.60 33.51
N THR A 117 4.97 -34.77 32.52
CA THR A 117 5.63 -36.05 32.22
C THR A 117 6.54 -36.47 33.38
N THR A 118 7.33 -35.56 33.95
CA THR A 118 8.19 -35.82 35.11
C THR A 118 7.39 -36.17 36.36
N ARG A 119 6.21 -35.57 36.59
CA ARG A 119 5.29 -36.01 37.66
C ARG A 119 4.79 -37.44 37.43
N ASN A 120 4.39 -37.79 36.20
CA ASN A 120 3.97 -39.15 35.88
C ASN A 120 5.11 -40.17 36.01
N ILE A 121 6.36 -39.80 35.72
CA ILE A 121 7.54 -40.64 35.88
C ILE A 121 7.89 -40.82 37.38
N CYS A 122 7.83 -39.74 38.18
CA CYS A 122 8.18 -39.78 39.60
C CYS A 122 7.14 -40.53 40.46
N CYS A 123 5.89 -40.64 40.00
CA CYS A 123 4.86 -41.43 40.68
C CYS A 123 4.98 -42.95 40.46
N HIS A 124 5.92 -43.43 39.63
CA HIS A 124 6.20 -44.88 39.47
C HIS A 124 7.40 -45.38 40.30
N ALA A 125 8.11 -44.51 41.03
CA ALA A 125 9.35 -44.85 41.72
C ALA A 125 9.23 -45.08 43.24
N HIS A 126 8.02 -45.28 43.78
CA HIS A 126 7.81 -45.48 45.23
C HIS A 126 7.05 -46.74 45.62
N HIS A 127 7.14 -47.83 44.85
CA HIS A 127 6.74 -49.16 45.32
C HIS A 127 7.91 -50.14 45.17
N GLY A 128 8.56 -50.46 46.29
CA GLY A 128 9.36 -51.67 46.44
C GLY A 128 10.87 -51.48 46.62
N ALA A 129 11.31 -50.95 47.76
CA ALA A 129 12.61 -51.32 48.32
C ALA A 129 12.44 -51.48 49.84
N THR A 130 12.23 -52.73 50.24
CA THR A 130 12.15 -53.17 51.64
C THR A 130 13.47 -52.86 52.34
N VAL A 131 13.43 -51.98 53.36
CA VAL A 131 14.47 -51.90 54.38
C VAL A 131 14.42 -53.20 55.19
N ASN A 132 15.43 -54.06 55.03
CA ASN A 132 15.71 -55.14 55.97
C ASN A 132 16.88 -54.71 56.87
N PRO A 133 16.74 -54.76 58.21
CA PRO A 133 17.85 -54.53 59.12
C PRO A 133 18.42 -55.87 59.59
N LEU A 134 19.65 -56.23 59.17
CA LEU A 134 20.45 -57.34 59.73
C LEU A 134 21.92 -56.90 59.65
N VAL A 135 22.52 -56.37 60.74
CA VAL A 135 23.34 -57.11 61.73
C VAL A 135 24.44 -57.95 61.06
N VAL A 136 25.68 -57.46 61.08
CA VAL A 136 26.90 -58.04 61.70
C VAL A 136 27.95 -56.93 61.81
#